data_AF-A0A932JTQ8-F1
#
_entry.id   AF-A0A932JTQ8-F1
#
_cell.length_a   1.000
_cell.length_b   1.000
_cell.length_c   1.000
_cell.angle_alpha   90.00
_cell.angle_beta   90.00
_cell.angle_gamma   90.00
#
_symmetry.space_group_name_H-M   'P 1'
#
loop_
_entity.id
_entity.type
_entity.pdbx_description
1 polymer ?
#
loop_
_entity_poly.entity_id
_entity_poly.type
_entity_poly.pdbx_seq_one_letter_code
_entity_poly.pdbx_strand_id
1 'polypeptide(L)' 'MQQTSTVNISFSRQLLKDIDKVASEEARTRSELLREATRMYIERKRRWKGLFGFWRAETKRRALKPSDVEQAVRRVRGK' A
#
# COMPACT_ATOMS: atom_id res chain seq x y z
N MET A 1 10.66 -25.81 -0.86
CA MET A 1 11.38 -24.89 0.06
C MET A 1 11.45 -23.52 -0.59
N GLN A 2 10.88 -22.47 0.00
CA GLN A 2 11.13 -21.10 -0.48
C GLN A 2 12.57 -20.73 -0.12
N GLN A 3 13.33 -20.17 -1.07
CA GLN A 3 14.69 -19.68 -0.82
C GLN A 3 14.62 -18.43 0.06
N THR A 4 15.32 -18.45 1.19
CA THR A 4 15.42 -17.30 2.11
C THR A 4 16.84 -16.75 2.09
N SER A 5 16.98 -15.43 2.02
CA SER A 5 18.26 -14.73 2.13
C SER A 5 18.22 -13.80 3.34
N THR A 6 19.26 -13.84 4.17
CA THR A 6 19.40 -12.95 5.32
C THR A 6 19.89 -11.58 4.86
N VAL A 7 19.29 -10.52 5.40
CA VAL A 7 19.69 -9.14 5.16
C VAL A 7 20.01 -8.45 6.47
N ASN A 8 21.01 -7.58 6.48
CA ASN A 8 21.32 -6.71 7.61
C ASN A 8 20.81 -5.30 7.31
N ILE A 9 20.02 -4.74 8.21
CA ILE A 9 19.39 -3.42 8.05
C ILE A 9 19.45 -2.65 9.37
N SER A 10 19.73 -1.36 9.27
CA SER A 10 19.81 -0.46 10.43
C SER A 10 18.47 0.25 10.65
N PHE A 11 18.04 0.34 11.91
CA PHE A 11 16.88 1.12 12.33
C PHE A 11 17.30 2.23 13.30
N SER A 12 16.54 3.33 13.33
CA SER A 12 16.68 4.29 14.41
C SER A 12 16.32 3.61 15.73
N ARG A 13 16.95 4.02 16.84
CA ARG A 13 16.68 3.43 18.16
C ARG A 13 15.21 3.52 18.54
N GLN A 14 14.54 4.62 18.18
CA GLN A 14 13.12 4.79 18.46
C GLN A 14 12.26 3.81 17.67
N LEU A 15 12.48 3.70 16.36
CA LEU A 15 11.72 2.78 15.52
C LEU A 15 11.92 1.32 15.95
N LEU A 16 13.14 0.96 16.38
CA LEU A 16 13.40 -0.38 16.91
C LEU A 16 12.58 -0.68 18.17
N LYS A 17 12.44 0.28 19.09
CA LYS A 17 11.58 0.13 20.28
C LYS A 17 10.12 -0.05 19.90
N ASP A 18 9.65 0.68 18.89
CA ASP A 18 8.26 0.58 18.43
C ASP A 18 8.00 -0.79 17.78
N ILE A 19 8.95 -1.28 16.97
CA ILE A 19 8.90 -2.63 16.39
C ILE A 19 8.86 -3.69 17.49
N ASP A 20 9.68 -3.55 18.53
CA ASP A 20 9.74 -4.50 19.65
C ASP A 20 8.45 -4.56 20.42
N LYS A 21 7.85 -3.41 20.69
CA LYS A 21 6.57 -3.29 21.37
C LYS A 21 5.47 -4.00 20.59
N VAL A 22 5.33 -3.72 19.30
CA VAL A 22 4.29 -4.32 18.45
C VAL A 22 4.50 -5.84 18.32
N ALA A 23 5.74 -6.28 18.09
CA ALA A 23 6.05 -7.71 18.00
C ALA A 23 5.68 -8.45 19.30
N SER A 24 5.97 -7.83 20.46
CA SER A 24 5.59 -8.36 21.77
C SER A 24 4.08 -8.42 21.97
N GLU A 25 3.35 -7.36 21.61
CA GLU A 25 1.88 -7.29 21.72
C GLU A 25 1.18 -8.35 20.85
N GLU A 26 1.76 -8.67 19.68
CA GLU A 26 1.23 -9.70 18.76
C GLU A 26 1.77 -11.11 19.02
N ALA A 27 2.56 -11.33 20.08
CA ALA A 27 3.24 -12.61 20.38
C ALA A 27 4.06 -13.16 19.18
N ARG A 28 4.79 -12.26 18.50
CA ARG A 28 5.58 -12.54 17.29
C ARG A 28 7.05 -12.16 17.45
N THR A 29 7.92 -12.75 16.63
CA THR A 29 9.30 -12.28 16.49
C THR A 29 9.39 -11.05 15.59
N ARG A 30 10.43 -10.23 15.78
CA ARG A 30 10.75 -9.08 14.90
C ARG A 30 10.77 -9.49 13.43
N SER A 31 11.43 -10.61 13.12
CA SER A 31 11.57 -11.09 11.74
C SER A 31 10.24 -11.51 11.13
N GLU A 32 9.32 -12.06 11.92
CA GLU A 32 7.97 -12.39 11.43
C GLU A 32 7.16 -11.13 11.12
N LEU A 33 7.12 -10.19 12.07
CA LEU A 33 6.44 -8.91 11.91
C LEU A 33 6.97 -8.17 10.68
N LEU A 34 8.29 -8.04 10.55
CA LEU A 34 8.93 -7.34 9.43
C LEU A 34 8.67 -8.04 8.09
N ARG A 35 8.71 -9.38 8.05
CA ARG A 35 8.39 -10.14 6.82
C ARG A 35 6.95 -9.90 6.38
N GLU A 36 6.00 -9.93 7.31
CA GLU A 36 4.59 -9.68 7.01
C GLU A 36 4.35 -8.23 6.56
N ALA A 37 4.83 -7.26 7.33
CA ALA A 37 4.74 -5.85 7.00
C ALA A 37 5.33 -5.52 5.62
N THR A 38 6.47 -6.13 5.29
CA THR A 38 7.11 -5.98 3.97
C THR A 38 6.22 -6.51 2.84
N ARG A 39 5.61 -7.70 3.01
CA ARG A 39 4.68 -8.25 2.02
C ARG A 39 3.47 -7.34 1.83
N MET A 40 2.85 -6.90 2.93
CA MET A 40 1.70 -6.00 2.91
C MET A 40 2.03 -4.68 2.21
N TYR A 41 3.20 -4.10 2.47
CA TYR A 41 3.64 -2.87 1.83
C TYR A 41 3.79 -3.03 0.31
N ILE A 42 4.48 -4.10 -0.13
CA ILE A 42 4.69 -4.39 -1.55
C ILE A 42 3.36 -4.65 -2.25
N GLU A 43 2.48 -5.46 -1.67
CA GLU A 43 1.19 -5.80 -2.24
C GLU A 43 0.31 -4.56 -2.40
N ARG A 44 0.23 -3.72 -1.35
CA ARG A 44 -0.48 -2.44 -1.40
C ARG A 44 0.05 -1.57 -2.54
N LYS A 45 1.38 -1.42 -2.66
CA LYS A 45 2.00 -0.66 -3.77
C LYS A 45 1.65 -1.24 -5.13
N ARG A 46 1.68 -2.56 -5.30
CA ARG A 46 1.33 -3.25 -6.56
C ARG A 46 -0.13 -3.02 -6.93
N ARG A 47 -1.05 -3.17 -5.97
CA ARG A 47 -2.49 -2.93 -6.18
C ARG A 47 -2.77 -1.51 -6.65
N TRP A 48 -2.20 -0.51 -5.98
CA TRP A 48 -2.34 0.88 -6.39
C TRP A 48 -1.76 1.14 -7.78
N LYS A 49 -0.57 0.60 -8.08
CA LYS A 49 0.04 0.72 -9.41
C LYS A 49 -0.86 0.11 -10.50
N GLY A 50 -1.49 -1.04 -10.23
CA GLY A 50 -2.44 -1.69 -11.13
C GLY A 50 -3.69 -0.85 -11.36
N LEU A 51 -4.33 -0.37 -10.29
CA LEU A 51 -5.51 0.50 -10.36
C LEU A 51 -5.23 1.77 -11.17
N PHE A 52 -4.16 2.50 -10.86
CA PHE A 52 -3.79 3.69 -11.61
C PHE A 52 -3.35 3.39 -13.05
N GLY A 53 -2.82 2.20 -13.31
CA GLY A 53 -2.55 1.74 -14.68
C GLY A 53 -3.84 1.60 -15.48
N PHE A 54 -4.79 0.85 -14.95
CA PHE A 54 -6.11 0.65 -15.55
C PHE A 54 -6.83 1.98 -15.78
N TRP A 55 -6.93 2.83 -14.74
CA TRP A 55 -7.64 4.10 -14.85
C TRP A 55 -6.98 5.08 -15.82
N ARG A 56 -5.64 5.11 -15.92
CA ARG A 56 -4.95 5.95 -16.92
C ARG A 56 -5.25 5.49 -18.36
N ALA A 57 -5.34 4.19 -18.60
CA ALA A 57 -5.74 3.68 -19.91
C ALA A 57 -7.19 4.05 -20.22
N GLU A 58 -8.08 3.91 -19.23
CA GLU A 58 -9.51 4.16 -19.40
C GLU A 58 -9.84 5.65 -19.57
N THR A 59 -9.19 6.55 -18.82
CA THR A 59 -9.36 7.99 -19.00
C THR A 59 -8.89 8.45 -20.37
N LYS A 60 -7.78 7.89 -20.88
CA LYS A 60 -7.32 8.16 -22.24
C LYS A 60 -8.31 7.64 -23.28
N ARG A 61 -8.82 6.41 -23.11
CA ARG A 61 -9.78 5.79 -24.04
C ARG A 61 -11.09 6.56 -24.13
N ARG A 62 -11.58 7.08 -23.00
CA ARG A 62 -12.84 7.83 -22.91
C ARG A 62 -12.67 9.35 -23.01
N ALA A 63 -11.44 9.83 -23.19
CA ALA A 63 -11.09 11.25 -23.17
C ALA A 63 -11.65 12.01 -21.94
N LEU A 64 -11.64 11.35 -20.76
CA LEU A 64 -12.19 11.91 -19.54
C LEU A 64 -11.37 13.10 -19.06
N LYS A 65 -12.07 14.16 -18.67
CA LYS A 65 -11.52 15.40 -18.13
C LYS A 65 -11.99 15.60 -16.68
N PRO A 66 -11.26 16.40 -15.88
CA PRO A 66 -11.70 16.74 -14.53
C PRO A 66 -13.13 17.30 -14.47
N SER A 67 -13.54 18.08 -15.47
CA SER A 67 -14.91 18.63 -15.59
C SER A 67 -16.01 17.56 -15.63
N ASP A 68 -15.71 16.36 -16.14
CA ASP A 68 -16.68 15.27 -16.22
C ASP A 68 -17.03 14.73 -14.84
N VAL A 69 -16.09 14.82 -13.89
CA VAL A 69 -16.31 14.44 -12.49
C VAL A 69 -17.26 15.44 -11.82
N GLU A 70 -17.04 16.74 -12.02
CA GLU A 70 -17.90 17.79 -11.47
C GLU A 70 -19.35 17.67 -11.98
N GLN A 71 -19.51 17.39 -13.28
CA GLN A 71 -20.81 17.15 -13.88
C GLN A 71 -21.49 15.89 -13.32
N ALA A 72 -20.73 14.80 -13.14
CA ALA A 72 -21.24 13.56 -12.55
C ALA A 72 -21.70 13.78 -11.09
N VAL A 73 -20.90 14.49 -10.29
CA VAL A 73 -21.25 14.81 -8.89
C VAL A 73 -22.49 15.69 -8.84
N ARG A 74 -22.57 16.74 -9.67
CA ARG A 74 -23.76 17.60 -9.76
C ARG A 74 -25.01 16.81 -10.15
N ARG A 75 -24.89 15.84 -11.06
CA ARG A 75 -26.02 14.98 -11.48
C ARG A 75 -26.54 14.11 -10.34
N VAL A 76 -25.67 13.59 -9.47
CA VAL A 76 -26.07 12.74 -8.34
C VAL A 76 -26.53 13.55 -7.12
N ARG A 77 -25.89 14.69 -6.85
CA ARG A 77 -26.22 15.60 -5.74
C ARG A 77 -27.31 16.63 -6.08
N GLY A 78 -27.72 16.73 -7.34
CA GLY A 78 -28.77 17.63 -7.82
C GLY A 78 -30.19 17.13 -7.51
N LYS A 79 -30.36 16.49 -6.35
CA LYS A 79 -31.62 16.26 -5.65
C LYS A 79 -31.43 16.72 -4.21
#